data_AF-A0A173UEU8-F1
#
_entry.id   AF-A0A173UEU8-F1
#
_cell.length_a   1.000
_cell.length_b   1.000
_cell.length_c   1.000
_cell.angle_alpha   90.00
_cell.angle_beta   90.00
_cell.angle_gamma   90.00
#
_symmetry.space_group_name_H-M   'P 1'
#
loop_
_entity.id
_entity.type
_entity.pdbx_description
1 polymer ?
#
loop_
_entity_poly.entity_id
_entity_poly.type
_entity_poly.pdbx_seq_one_letter_code
_entity_poly.pdbx_strand_id
1 'polypeptide(L)' 'MTVNMGTKTYEMSSKQAKAILETAKKLADCNIYGIEKGNIVIMLNKKYEDDMSLKKAVEEYKKKGFKVHWK' A
#
# COMPACT_ATOMS: atom_id res chain seq x y z
N MET A 1 13.33 2.04 -6.80
CA MET A 1 12.09 1.55 -6.19
C MET A 1 11.35 0.71 -7.20
N THR A 2 10.99 -0.49 -6.78
CA THR A 2 10.18 -1.42 -7.56
C THR A 2 8.75 -1.29 -7.08
N VAL A 3 7.85 -0.82 -7.95
CA VAL A 3 6.43 -0.66 -7.64
C VAL A 3 5.65 -1.74 -8.38
N ASN A 4 5.08 -2.67 -7.61
CA ASN A 4 4.16 -3.68 -8.12
C ASN A 4 2.74 -3.10 -8.13
N MET A 5 2.09 -3.12 -9.29
CA MET A 5 0.71 -2.71 -9.53
C MET A 5 -0.15 -3.90 -9.95
N GLY A 6 -0.14 -4.96 -9.13
CA GLY A 6 -0.83 -6.22 -9.42
C GLY A 6 -0.04 -7.07 -10.41
N THR A 7 -0.41 -7.01 -11.69
CA THR A 7 0.20 -7.85 -12.74
C THR A 7 1.44 -7.22 -13.38
N LYS A 8 1.67 -5.92 -13.16
CA LYS A 8 2.80 -5.19 -13.73
C LYS A 8 3.71 -4.67 -12.63
N THR A 9 5.00 -4.67 -12.91
CA THR A 9 6.02 -4.12 -12.03
C THR A 9 6.77 -3.03 -12.77
N TYR A 10 7.02 -1.91 -12.08
CA TYR A 10 7.67 -0.74 -12.64
C TYR A 10 8.88 -0.38 -11.77
N GLU A 11 9.99 -0.07 -12.41
CA GLU A 11 11.12 0.56 -11.75
C GLU A 11 11.00 2.07 -11.84
N MET A 12 11.16 2.74 -10.71
CA MET A 12 11.08 4.20 -10.64
C MET A 12 11.86 4.75 -9.44
N SER A 13 12.00 6.07 -9.41
CA SER A 13 12.57 6.77 -8.27
C SER A 13 11.66 6.67 -7.04
N SER A 14 12.24 6.86 -5.85
CA SER A 14 11.49 6.98 -4.59
C SER A 14 10.49 8.13 -4.61
N LYS A 15 10.82 9.24 -5.28
CA LYS A 15 9.92 10.39 -5.44
C LYS A 15 8.67 10.01 -6.25
N GLN A 16 8.84 9.28 -7.36
CA GLN A 16 7.73 8.81 -8.19
C GLN A 16 6.86 7.80 -7.44
N ALA A 17 7.47 6.82 -6.77
CA ALA A 17 6.73 5.83 -5.98
C ALA A 17 5.91 6.49 -4.87
N LYS A 18 6.49 7.48 -4.17
CA LYS A 18 5.77 8.25 -3.14
C LYS A 18 4.61 9.05 -3.74
N ALA A 19 4.81 9.68 -4.90
CA ALA A 19 3.73 10.41 -5.57
C ALA A 19 2.54 9.49 -5.91
N ILE A 20 2.79 8.25 -6.32
CA ILE A 20 1.73 7.25 -6.57
C ILE A 20 0.96 6.92 -5.29
N LEU A 21 1.66 6.69 -4.17
CA LEU A 21 1.03 6.42 -2.88
C LEU A 21 0.17 7.60 -2.41
N GLU A 22 0.66 8.84 -2.56
CA GLU A 22 -0.12 10.05 -2.22
C GLU A 22 -1.35 10.22 -3.12
N THR A 23 -1.24 9.92 -4.41
CA THR A 23 -2.38 9.91 -5.33
C THR A 23 -3.40 8.85 -4.94
N ALA A 24 -2.96 7.63 -4.60
CA ALA A 24 -3.84 6.56 -4.14
C ALA A 24 -4.53 6.93 -2.81
N LYS A 25 -3.83 7.57 -1.87
CA LYS A 25 -4.43 8.10 -0.63
C LYS A 25 -5.59 9.07 -0.90
N LYS A 26 -5.58 9.79 -2.02
CA LYS A 26 -6.67 10.71 -2.39
C LYS A 26 -7.77 10.00 -3.18
N LEU A 27 -7.40 9.23 -4.20
CA LEU A 27 -8.32 8.75 -5.23
C LEU A 27 -8.81 7.32 -5.03
N ALA A 28 -8.04 6.47 -4.34
CA ALA A 28 -8.41 5.06 -4.21
C ALA A 28 -9.62 4.90 -3.29
N ASP A 29 -10.66 4.26 -3.80
CA ASP A 29 -11.79 3.81 -3.00
C ASP A 29 -11.43 2.46 -2.34
N CYS A 30 -10.55 2.51 -1.34
CA CYS A 30 -10.17 1.36 -0.52
C CYS A 30 -9.52 1.80 0.79
N ASN A 31 -9.50 0.92 1.79
CA ASN A 31 -8.89 1.21 3.08
C ASN A 31 -7.37 1.05 3.04
N ILE A 32 -6.83 -0.08 2.55
CA ILE A 32 -5.38 -0.28 2.40
C ILE A 32 -5.02 -0.20 0.92
N TYR A 33 -4.26 0.84 0.56
CA TYR A 33 -3.90 1.15 -0.82
C TYR A 33 -2.45 0.82 -1.18
N GLY A 34 -1.60 0.51 -0.19
CA GLY A 34 -0.25 0.04 -0.47
C GLY A 34 0.50 -0.47 0.75
N ILE A 35 1.53 -1.28 0.50
CA ILE A 35 2.50 -1.72 1.51
C ILE A 35 3.91 -1.53 0.98
N GLU A 36 4.84 -1.18 1.87
CA GLU A 36 6.23 -0.86 1.55
C GLU A 36 7.17 -1.71 2.42
N LYS A 37 8.19 -2.32 1.81
CA LYS A 37 9.27 -3.03 2.53
C LYS A 37 10.58 -2.91 1.75
N GLY A 38 11.57 -2.21 2.33
CA GLY A 38 12.83 -1.92 1.65
C GLY A 38 12.59 -1.06 0.40
N ASN A 39 13.10 -1.52 -0.76
CA ASN A 39 12.98 -0.82 -2.05
C ASN A 39 11.73 -1.21 -2.85
N ILE A 40 10.78 -1.94 -2.24
CA ILE A 40 9.60 -2.49 -2.90
C ILE A 40 8.34 -1.86 -2.32
N VAL A 41 7.48 -1.40 -3.22
CA VAL A 41 6.10 -0.97 -2.93
C VAL A 41 5.15 -1.90 -3.67
N ILE A 42 4.13 -2.40 -2.97
CA ILE A 42 3.05 -3.19 -3.56
C ILE A 42 1.77 -2.38 -3.41
N MET A 43 1.19 -1.97 -4.53
CA MET A 43 -0.10 -1.28 -4.55
C MET A 43 -1.20 -2.30 -4.31
N LEU A 44 -2.12 -1.96 -3.41
CA LEU A 44 -3.24 -2.80 -3.01
C LEU A 44 -4.56 -2.09 -3.26
N ASN A 45 -5.64 -2.86 -3.33
CA ASN A 45 -7.01 -2.37 -3.38
C ASN A 45 -7.85 -3.18 -2.39
N LYS A 46 -7.56 -3.05 -1.09
CA LYS A 46 -8.21 -3.83 -0.03
C LYS A 46 -9.25 -2.98 0.69
N LYS A 47 -10.50 -3.41 0.60
CA LYS A 47 -11.65 -2.87 1.35
C LYS A 47 -11.94 -3.75 2.56
N TYR A 48 -12.41 -3.13 3.64
CA TYR A 48 -12.86 -3.77 4.85
C TYR A 48 -14.19 -3.14 5.26
N GLU A 49 -15.12 -3.97 5.73
CA GLU A 49 -16.46 -3.54 6.11
C GLU A 49 -16.49 -2.84 7.47
N ASP A 50 -15.51 -3.14 8.33
CA ASP A 50 -15.43 -2.61 9.69
C ASP A 50 -13.98 -2.26 10.10
N ASP A 51 -13.89 -1.32 11.06
CA ASP A 51 -12.63 -0.81 11.59
C ASP A 51 -11.79 -1.87 12.31
N MET A 52 -12.42 -2.87 12.92
CA MET A 52 -11.70 -3.90 13.67
C MET A 52 -10.95 -4.84 12.73
N SER A 53 -11.60 -5.28 11.65
CA SER A 53 -11.01 -6.07 10.58
C SER A 53 -9.89 -5.31 9.87
N LEU A 54 -10.11 -4.02 9.58
CA LEU A 54 -9.07 -3.15 9.01
C LEU A 54 -7.83 -3.08 9.91
N LYS A 55 -8.00 -2.74 11.18
CA LYS A 55 -6.90 -2.63 12.14
C LYS A 55 -6.15 -3.95 12.30
N LYS A 56 -6.87 -5.08 12.37
CA LYS A 56 -6.27 -6.41 12.44
C LYS A 56 -5.38 -6.68 11.23
N ALA A 57 -5.86 -6.40 10.02
CA ALA A 57 -5.08 -6.58 8.80
C ALA A 57 -3.84 -5.66 8.75
N VAL A 58 -3.98 -4.39 9.16
CA VAL A 58 -2.85 -3.45 9.26
C VAL A 58 -1.77 -4.00 10.20
N GLU A 59 -2.16 -4.50 11.37
CA GLU A 59 -1.23 -5.08 12.34
C GLU A 59 -0.58 -6.37 11.83
N GLU A 60 -1.30 -7.21 11.09
CA GLU A 60 -0.73 -8.41 10.45
C GLU A 60 0.35 -8.07 9.42
N TYR A 61 0.15 -7.02 8.61
CA TYR A 61 1.20 -6.53 7.69
C TYR A 61 2.39 -5.93 8.45
N LYS A 62 2.16 -5.13 9.49
CA LYS A 62 3.24 -4.57 10.32
C LYS A 62 4.07 -5.66 10.98
N LYS A 63 3.44 -6.71 11.51
CA LYS A 63 4.14 -7.88 12.09
C LYS A 63 5.04 -8.59 11.08
N LYS A 64 4.70 -8.56 9.79
CA LYS A 64 5.52 -9.09 8.69
C LYS A 64 6.63 -8.11 8.24
N GLY A 65 6.75 -6.96 8.90
CA GLY A 65 7.75 -5.93 8.64
C GLY A 65 7.40 -5.00 7.48
N PHE A 66 6.12 -4.88 7.12
CA PHE A 66 5.67 -3.91 6.13
C PHE A 66 5.27 -2.60 6.79
N LYS A 67 5.64 -1.49 6.15
CA LYS A 67 4.97 -0.21 6.36
C LYS A 67 3.68 -0.21 5.57
N VAL A 68 2.57 0.14 6.22
CA VAL A 68 1.23 0.03 5.65
C VAL A 68 0.70 1.42 5.33
N HIS A 69 0.18 1.59 4.12
CA HIS A 69 -0.45 2.80 3.64
C HIS A 69 -1.96 2.59 3.56
N TRP A 70 -2.69 3.25 4.45
CA TRP A 70 -4.13 3.07 4.65
C TRP A 70 -4.83 4.39 4.99
N LYS A 71 -6.16 4.43 4.82
CA LYS A 71 -7.06 5.53 5.16
C LYS A 71 -7.88 5.20 6.40
#